data_AF-A0A2P8H8G2-F1
#
_entry.id   AF-A0A2P8H8G2-F1
#
_cell.length_a   1.000
_cell.length_b   1.000
_cell.length_c   1.000
_cell.angle_alpha   90.00
_cell.angle_beta   90.00
_cell.angle_gamma   90.00
#
_symmetry.space_group_name_H-M   'P 1'
#
loop_
_entity.id
_entity.type
_entity.pdbx_description
1 polymer ?
#
loop_
_entity_poly.entity_id
_entity_poly.type
_entity_poly.pdbx_seq_one_letter_code
_entity_poly.pdbx_strand_id
1 'polypeptide(L)'
;FEEFAAAMRKTHGKLLISGIPRMTRPRLRNDHYTGFVVIDPGGNWIRITREQAEPEATTRLAKAMENAARMADSHGDDRQGLKILEGALKKAVGDEPEFQAATEYRDELVERVRGSAPHPGA
;
A
#
# COMPACT_ATOMS: atom_id res chain seq x y z
N PHE A 1 -4.83 14.17 -14.60
CA PHE A 1 -5.80 13.39 -15.40
C PHE A 1 -6.60 14.30 -16.32
N GLU A 2 -7.30 15.31 -15.78
CA GLU A 2 -8.15 16.19 -16.58
C GLU A 2 -7.43 16.88 -17.74
N GLU A 3 -6.20 17.35 -17.55
CA GLU A 3 -5.39 17.93 -18.63
C GLU A 3 -5.13 16.94 -19.78
N PHE A 4 -4.77 15.69 -19.47
CA PHE A 4 -4.62 14.63 -20.46
C PHE A 4 -5.95 14.32 -21.17
N ALA A 5 -7.05 14.24 -20.42
CA ALA A 5 -8.37 14.00 -20.99
C ALA A 5 -8.81 15.14 -21.92
N ALA A 6 -8.54 16.39 -21.55
CA ALA A 6 -8.84 17.58 -22.36
C ALA A 6 -8.00 17.60 -23.64
N ALA A 7 -6.69 17.32 -23.54
CA ALA A 7 -5.81 17.23 -24.69
C ALA A 7 -6.25 16.12 -25.66
N MET A 8 -6.62 14.94 -25.15
CA MET A 8 -7.14 13.86 -26.01
C MET A 8 -8.44 14.25 -26.71
N ARG A 9 -9.38 14.88 -26.00
CA ARG A 9 -10.63 15.35 -26.63
C ARG A 9 -10.36 16.43 -27.69
N LYS A 10 -9.41 17.32 -27.45
CA LYS A 10 -9.00 18.36 -28.42
C LYS A 10 -8.39 17.74 -29.69
N THR A 11 -7.53 16.74 -29.55
CA THR A 11 -6.82 16.13 -30.69
C THR A 11 -7.64 15.07 -31.42
N HIS A 12 -8.44 14.27 -30.71
CA HIS A 12 -9.14 13.11 -31.26
C HIS A 12 -10.67 13.23 -31.25
N GLY A 13 -11.23 14.33 -30.73
CA GLY A 13 -12.68 14.53 -30.59
C GLY A 13 -13.33 13.69 -29.48
N LYS A 14 -12.58 12.80 -28.83
CA LYS A 14 -13.06 11.90 -27.78
C LYS A 14 -11.95 11.49 -26.83
N LEU A 15 -12.35 10.93 -25.69
CA LEU A 15 -11.41 10.24 -24.81
C LEU A 15 -11.18 8.81 -25.33
N LEU A 16 -9.93 8.45 -25.57
CA LEU A 16 -9.57 7.12 -26.04
C LEU A 16 -9.51 6.16 -24.85
N ILE A 17 -10.47 5.24 -24.75
CA ILE A 17 -10.56 4.27 -23.64
C ILE A 17 -10.21 2.83 -24.06
N SER A 18 -10.03 2.58 -25.35
CA SER A 18 -9.79 1.26 -25.96
C SER A 18 -8.82 1.39 -27.14
N GLY A 19 -8.17 0.28 -27.49
CA GLY A 19 -7.17 0.27 -28.56
C GLY A 19 -5.84 0.91 -28.15
N ILE A 20 -5.06 1.31 -29.15
CA ILE A 20 -3.76 1.96 -29.01
C ILE A 20 -3.78 3.19 -29.94
N PRO A 21 -3.60 4.42 -29.44
CA PRO A 21 -3.41 4.81 -28.03
C PRO A 21 -4.70 4.75 -27.18
N ARG A 22 -4.56 4.63 -25.86
CA ARG A 22 -5.68 4.70 -24.89
C ARG A 22 -5.26 5.26 -23.54
N MET A 23 -6.23 5.71 -22.75
CA MET A 23 -6.07 6.13 -21.37
C MET A 23 -7.05 5.39 -20.44
N THR A 24 -6.57 5.02 -19.26
CA THR A 24 -7.36 4.37 -18.21
C THR A 24 -7.96 5.39 -17.24
N ARG A 25 -9.06 5.03 -16.57
CA ARG A 25 -9.63 5.86 -15.50
C ARG A 25 -8.66 5.92 -14.31
N PRO A 26 -8.55 7.08 -13.61
CA PRO A 26 -7.75 7.16 -12.41
C PRO A 26 -8.25 6.18 -11.35
N ARG A 27 -7.31 5.50 -10.70
CA ARG A 27 -7.62 4.61 -9.59
C ARG A 27 -7.97 5.43 -8.35
N LEU A 28 -9.05 5.07 -7.68
CA LEU A 28 -9.47 5.62 -6.40
C LEU A 28 -8.99 4.68 -5.28
N ARG A 29 -8.31 5.21 -4.27
CA ARG A 29 -7.91 4.51 -3.04
C ARG A 29 -8.05 5.50 -1.88
N ASN A 30 -8.69 5.09 -0.78
CA ASN A 30 -8.89 5.91 0.42
C ASN A 30 -9.40 7.33 0.08
N ASP A 31 -10.46 7.43 -0.72
CA ASP A 31 -11.06 8.70 -1.20
C ASP A 31 -10.12 9.64 -1.98
N HIS A 32 -8.99 9.11 -2.48
CA HIS A 32 -8.01 9.87 -3.25
C HIS A 32 -7.65 9.18 -4.56
N TYR A 33 -7.43 9.97 -5.62
CA TYR A 33 -6.94 9.44 -6.90
C TYR A 33 -5.42 9.20 -6.84
N THR A 34 -4.99 7.97 -7.09
CA THR A 34 -3.58 7.56 -6.98
C THR A 34 -2.80 7.66 -8.29
N GLY A 35 -3.49 7.60 -9.44
CA GLY A 35 -2.86 7.68 -10.75
C GLY A 35 -3.66 7.02 -11.86
N PHE A 36 -3.15 7.11 -13.08
CA PHE A 36 -3.72 6.50 -14.30
C PHE A 36 -2.60 6.09 -15.25
N VAL A 37 -2.94 5.28 -16.25
CA VAL A 37 -2.02 4.80 -17.29
C VAL A 37 -2.46 5.32 -18.66
N VAL A 38 -1.49 5.74 -19.45
CA VAL A 38 -1.61 6.08 -20.87
C VAL A 38 -0.84 5.04 -21.68
N ILE A 39 -1.44 4.53 -22.74
CA ILE A 39 -0.77 3.73 -23.76
C ILE A 39 -0.63 4.63 -24.98
N ASP A 40 0.60 4.86 -25.41
CA ASP A 40 0.90 5.70 -26.58
C ASP A 40 0.75 4.91 -27.91
N PRO A 41 0.82 5.56 -29.09
CA PRO A 41 0.71 4.87 -30.38
C PRO A 41 1.78 3.80 -30.64
N GLY A 42 2.96 3.90 -30.01
CA GLY A 42 4.01 2.89 -30.09
C GLY A 42 3.75 1.67 -29.19
N GLY A 43 2.68 1.71 -28.38
CA GLY A 43 2.36 0.68 -27.41
C GLY A 43 3.10 0.83 -26.08
N ASN A 44 3.79 1.95 -25.83
CA ASN A 44 4.46 2.18 -24.56
C ASN A 44 3.45 2.43 -23.45
N TRP A 45 3.70 1.85 -22.27
CA TRP A 45 2.86 2.02 -21.10
C TRP A 45 3.45 3.10 -20.20
N ILE A 46 2.82 4.28 -20.21
CA ILE A 46 3.23 5.43 -19.40
C ILE A 46 2.34 5.48 -18.17
N ARG A 47 2.94 5.28 -16.99
CA ARG A 47 2.23 5.35 -15.71
C ARG A 47 2.41 6.73 -15.10
N ILE A 48 1.29 7.40 -14.83
CA ILE A 48 1.26 8.70 -14.18
C ILE A 48 0.65 8.51 -12.80
N THR A 49 1.48 8.57 -11.77
CA THR A 49 1.08 8.49 -10.38
C THR A 49 1.07 9.88 -9.75
N ARG A 50 0.12 10.11 -8.84
CA ARG A 50 0.25 11.23 -7.92
C ARG A 50 1.39 10.90 -6.97
N GLU A 51 2.28 11.85 -6.77
CA GLU A 51 3.25 11.79 -5.69
C GLU A 51 2.47 11.98 -4.38
N GLN A 52 1.88 10.89 -3.88
CA GLN A 52 1.45 10.80 -2.50
C GLN A 52 2.69 10.43 -1.71
N ALA A 53 3.19 11.38 -0.94
CA ALA A 53 3.90 11.03 0.27
C ALA A 53 2.88 10.33 1.19
N GLU A 54 2.66 9.03 0.98
CA GLU A 54 2.61 8.16 2.16
C GLU A 54 3.87 8.57 2.94
N PRO A 55 3.78 8.99 4.22
CA PRO A 55 4.99 9.34 4.96
C PRO A 55 5.90 8.14 4.80
N GLU A 56 6.97 8.31 4.01
CA GLU A 56 7.92 7.23 3.82
C GLU A 56 8.28 6.81 5.22
N ALA A 57 8.18 5.52 5.49
CA ALA A 57 8.60 4.97 6.75
C ALA A 57 10.10 5.28 6.92
N THR A 58 10.41 6.47 7.44
CA THR A 58 11.77 6.99 7.54
C THR A 58 12.46 6.33 8.72
N THR A 59 11.69 6.04 9.77
CA THR A 59 12.14 5.32 10.95
C THR A 59 12.20 3.82 10.70
N ARG A 60 13.11 3.15 11.41
CA ARG A 60 13.25 1.69 11.32
C ARG A 60 12.01 0.99 11.82
N LEU A 61 11.31 1.59 12.80
CA LEU A 61 10.08 1.05 13.36
C LEU A 61 8.91 1.15 12.36
N ALA A 62 8.76 2.29 11.67
CA ALA A 62 7.75 2.44 10.63
C ALA A 62 7.90 1.38 9.52
N LYS A 63 9.14 1.10 9.08
CA LYS A 63 9.40 0.06 8.06
C LYS A 63 9.05 -1.33 8.58
N ALA A 64 9.32 -1.58 9.86
CA ALA A 64 8.98 -2.85 10.48
C ALA A 64 7.47 -3.03 10.61
N MET A 65 6.72 -1.97 10.92
CA MET A 65 5.25 -1.98 10.94
C MET A 65 4.67 -2.33 9.57
N GLU A 66 5.11 -1.65 8.49
CA GLU A 66 4.67 -1.99 7.12
C GLU A 66 4.96 -3.45 6.76
N ASN A 67 6.16 -3.93 7.09
CA ASN A 67 6.55 -5.29 6.82
C ASN A 67 5.74 -6.31 7.64
N ALA A 68 5.41 -5.98 8.89
CA ALA A 68 4.56 -6.80 9.74
C ALA A 68 3.13 -6.87 9.19
N ALA A 69 2.54 -5.72 8.82
CA ALA A 69 1.20 -5.64 8.22
C ALA A 69 1.11 -6.42 6.91
N ARG A 70 2.14 -6.32 6.07
CA ARG A 70 2.19 -7.11 4.83
C ARG A 70 2.24 -8.62 5.11
N MET A 71 2.93 -9.08 6.16
CA MET A 71 2.96 -10.52 6.50
C MET A 71 1.66 -10.99 7.12
N ALA A 72 1.16 -10.28 8.14
CA ALA A 72 -0.06 -10.67 8.86
C ALA A 72 -1.32 -10.45 8.00
N ASP A 73 -1.56 -9.22 7.54
CA ASP A 73 -2.84 -8.89 6.91
C ASP A 73 -2.90 -9.33 5.44
N SER A 74 -1.79 -9.31 4.70
CA SER A 74 -1.80 -9.71 3.28
C SER A 74 -1.49 -11.19 3.06
N HIS A 75 -0.63 -11.80 3.87
CA HIS A 75 -0.24 -13.21 3.71
C HIS A 75 -0.87 -14.14 4.75
N GLY A 76 -1.56 -13.61 5.77
CA GLY A 76 -2.14 -14.40 6.85
C GLY A 76 -1.11 -14.99 7.82
N ASP A 77 0.15 -14.54 7.75
CA ASP A 77 1.23 -15.04 8.59
C ASP A 77 1.43 -14.12 9.81
N ASP A 78 0.48 -14.21 10.74
CA ASP A 78 0.46 -13.42 11.97
C ASP A 78 1.72 -13.65 12.82
N ARG A 79 2.26 -14.87 12.84
CA ARG A 79 3.47 -15.22 13.61
C ARG A 79 4.71 -14.52 13.06
N GLN A 80 4.87 -14.53 11.74
CA GLN A 80 6.00 -13.84 11.11
C GLN A 80 5.84 -12.32 11.20
N GLY A 81 4.62 -11.79 11.07
CA GLY A 81 4.32 -10.37 11.32
C GLY A 81 4.71 -9.94 12.73
N LEU A 82 4.28 -10.70 13.75
CA LEU A 82 4.61 -10.47 15.16
C LEU A 82 6.12 -10.48 15.40
N LYS A 83 6.83 -11.48 14.86
CA LYS A 83 8.29 -11.60 15.01
C LYS A 83 9.05 -10.40 14.46
N ILE A 84 8.63 -9.89 13.30
CA ILE A 84 9.24 -8.70 12.67
C ILE A 84 9.04 -7.48 13.58
N LEU A 85 7.81 -7.28 14.06
CA LEU A 85 7.44 -6.12 14.87
C LEU A 85 8.11 -6.12 16.24
N GLU A 86 8.15 -7.26 16.94
CA GLU A 86 8.86 -7.41 18.21
C GLU A 86 10.37 -7.13 18.09
N GLY A 87 10.99 -7.60 17.00
CA GLY A 87 12.41 -7.37 16.73
C GLY A 87 12.75 -5.90 16.53
N ALA A 88 11.81 -5.12 15.99
CA ALA A 88 11.95 -3.68 15.82
C ALA A 88 11.67 -2.91 17.11
N LEU A 89 10.59 -3.25 17.82
CA LEU A 89 10.25 -2.65 19.13
C LEU A 89 11.38 -2.81 20.15
N LYS A 90 12.08 -3.96 20.17
CA LYS A 90 13.25 -4.18 21.04
C LYS A 90 14.43 -3.25 20.75
N LYS A 91 14.50 -2.69 19.55
CA LYS A 91 15.59 -1.81 19.09
C LYS A 91 15.19 -0.34 19.08
N ALA A 92 13.90 -0.04 19.22
CA ALA A 92 13.37 1.31 19.29
C ALA A 92 13.70 1.92 20.65
N VAL A 93 13.98 3.23 20.66
CA VAL A 93 14.33 3.98 21.89
C VAL A 93 13.07 4.45 22.63
N GLY A 94 11.90 4.37 21.99
CA GLY A 94 10.58 4.67 22.58
C GLY A 94 10.10 6.11 22.40
N ASP A 95 10.92 6.96 21.76
CA ASP A 95 10.60 8.35 21.39
C ASP A 95 10.08 8.49 19.96
N GLU A 96 10.11 7.41 19.18
CA GLU A 96 9.57 7.34 17.82
C GLU A 96 8.04 7.54 17.85
N PRO A 97 7.48 8.41 16.99
CA PRO A 97 6.03 8.68 16.99
C PRO A 97 5.20 7.43 16.67
N GLU A 98 5.78 6.46 15.98
CA GLU A 98 5.12 5.19 15.66
C GLU A 98 5.12 4.18 16.81
N PHE A 99 5.82 4.45 17.93
CA PHE A 99 6.03 3.47 19.00
C PHE A 99 4.73 3.00 19.66
N GLN A 100 3.80 3.92 19.90
CA GLN A 100 2.49 3.58 20.47
C GLN A 100 1.69 2.68 19.50
N ALA A 101 1.55 3.11 18.24
CA ALA A 101 0.83 2.35 17.22
C ALA A 101 1.46 0.97 16.96
N ALA A 102 2.79 0.88 16.95
CA ALA A 102 3.52 -0.38 16.84
C ALA A 102 3.25 -1.32 18.02
N THR A 103 3.10 -0.78 19.23
CA THR A 103 2.81 -1.56 20.44
C THR A 103 1.38 -2.10 20.41
N GLU A 104 0.41 -1.24 20.08
CA GLU A 104 -1.00 -1.64 19.94
C GLU A 104 -1.16 -2.73 18.87
N TYR A 105 -0.53 -2.56 17.71
CA TYR A 105 -0.58 -3.57 16.65
C TYR A 105 0.10 -4.88 17.05
N ARG A 106 1.18 -4.82 17.83
CA ARG A 106 1.82 -6.01 18.39
C ARG A 106 0.89 -6.77 19.33
N ASP A 107 0.18 -6.06 20.22
CA ASP A 107 -0.75 -6.70 21.16
C ASP A 107 -1.93 -7.33 20.42
N GLU A 108 -2.44 -6.70 19.36
CA GLU A 108 -3.43 -7.31 18.48
C GLU A 108 -2.92 -8.60 17.83
N LEU A 109 -1.71 -8.60 17.27
CA LEU A 109 -1.11 -9.79 16.66
C LEU A 109 -0.88 -10.91 17.68
N VAL A 110 -0.53 -10.58 18.92
CA VAL A 110 -0.42 -11.57 20.01
C VAL A 110 -1.78 -12.25 20.25
N GLU A 111 -2.87 -11.50 20.29
CA GLU A 111 -4.21 -12.07 20.46
C GLU A 111 -4.64 -12.91 19.25
N ARG A 112 -4.35 -12.47 18.01
CA ARG A 112 -4.62 -13.26 16.80
C ARG A 112 -3.84 -14.58 16.78
N VAL A 113 -2.57 -14.57 17.17
CA VAL A 113 -1.73 -15.77 17.26
C VAL A 113 -2.22 -16.71 18.37
N ARG A 114 -2.67 -16.16 19.52
CA ARG A 114 -3.28 -16.93 20.61
C ARG A 114 -4.60 -17.56 20.19
N GLY A 115 -5.45 -16.81 19.50
CA GLY A 115 -6.74 -17.27 18.97
C GLY A 115 -6.61 -18.27 17.81
N SER A 116 -5.53 -18.20 17.05
CA SER A 116 -5.21 -19.13 15.95
C SER A 116 -4.47 -20.39 16.40
N ALA A 117 -4.29 -20.62 17.71
CA ALA A 117 -3.76 -21.88 18.20
C ALA A 117 -4.71 -23.03 17.81
N PRO A 118 -4.20 -24.13 17.22
CA PRO A 118 -5.05 -25.26 16.85
C PRO A 118 -5.73 -25.83 18.09
N HIS A 119 -7.03 -26.10 17.98
CA HIS A 119 -7.77 -26.86 18.97
C HIS A 119 -7.07 -28.21 19.18
N PRO A 120 -6.72 -28.61 20.42
CA PRO A 120 -6.11 -29.91 20.66
C PRO A 120 -7.20 -30.98 20.54
N GLY A 121 -7.36 -31.53 19.33
CA GLY A 121 -8.28 -32.64 19.08
C GLY A 121 -8.65 -32.79 17.61
N ALA A 122 -7.81 -33.48 16.86
CA ALA A 122 -8.15 -34.22 15.65
C ALA A 122 -7.38 -35.54 15.65
#